data_AF-A0A7S4K8E1-F1
#
_entry.id   AF-A0A7S4K8E1-F1
#
_cell.length_a   1.000
_cell.length_b   1.000
_cell.length_c   1.000
_cell.angle_alpha   90.00
_cell.angle_beta   90.00
_cell.angle_gamma   90.00
#
_symmetry.space_group_name_H-M   'P 1'
#
loop_
_entity.id
_entity.type
_entity.pdbx_description
1 polymer ?
#
loop_
_entity_poly.entity_id
_entity_poly.type
_entity_poly.pdbx_seq_one_letter_code
_entity_poly.pdbx_strand_id
1 'polypeptide(L)'
;GGGGGGGGGVVGNTEDGDDDDDDRDDVLSRVLSGEIMNTLSDPDLLAVEADTYWCLTSLLSGIQDHYTADQPGVQRMVLRLSELVSRIDGALASHLRSQGVQFLQFAFRWMNCLLLREFNLRCVVRLWDAYLSEDGGGVGAAAGARGFEEFHVYVCAAFLCQFSGEVRGMEFDALFGFMQSMPTADWGDGEVEILLSQAFVLSTLFEGSDAHLIGGGGGGPG
;
A
#
# COMPACT_ATOMS: atom_id res chain seq x y z
N GLY A 1 55.69 17.71 -41.93
CA GLY A 1 54.58 17.77 -42.91
C GLY A 1 53.65 16.60 -42.65
N GLY A 2 52.36 16.76 -42.97
CA GLY A 2 51.25 15.85 -42.63
C GLY A 2 51.49 14.38 -43.00
N GLY A 3 50.90 13.41 -42.30
CA GLY A 3 49.46 13.05 -42.28
C GLY A 3 49.41 11.57 -42.69
N GLY A 4 48.47 10.68 -42.37
CA GLY A 4 47.26 10.62 -41.56
C GLY A 4 46.86 9.12 -41.57
N GLY A 5 45.88 8.71 -40.76
CA GLY A 5 45.34 7.34 -40.82
C GLY A 5 44.67 6.93 -39.53
N GLY A 6 43.35 7.11 -39.48
CA GLY A 6 42.50 6.78 -38.35
C GLY A 6 42.25 5.29 -38.19
N GLY A 7 41.88 4.93 -36.96
CA GLY A 7 41.35 3.62 -36.59
C GLY A 7 40.60 3.81 -35.27
N GLY A 8 39.33 4.20 -35.35
CA GLY A 8 38.43 4.24 -34.21
C GLY A 8 38.09 2.81 -33.79
N GLY A 9 38.54 2.42 -32.59
CA GLY A 9 37.99 1.27 -31.88
C GLY A 9 36.71 1.71 -31.17
N VAL A 10 35.58 1.24 -31.67
CA VAL A 10 34.27 1.38 -31.07
C VAL A 10 34.31 0.71 -29.70
N VAL A 11 34.15 1.50 -28.63
CA VAL A 11 33.83 0.99 -27.30
C VAL A 11 32.37 0.58 -27.37
N GLY A 12 32.12 -0.74 -27.37
CA GLY A 12 30.76 -1.24 -27.22
C GLY A 12 30.26 -0.85 -25.84
N ASN A 13 29.30 0.08 -25.79
CA ASN A 13 28.40 0.17 -24.65
C ASN A 13 27.57 -1.12 -24.66
N THR A 14 27.78 -1.96 -23.67
CA THR A 14 26.79 -2.96 -23.28
C THR A 14 25.76 -2.18 -22.48
N GLU A 15 24.62 -1.89 -23.11
CA GLU A 15 23.41 -1.44 -22.43
C GLU A 15 22.88 -2.64 -21.64
N ASP A 16 23.46 -2.87 -20.46
CA ASP A 16 22.91 -3.78 -19.45
C ASP A 16 21.94 -2.96 -18.61
N GLY A 17 20.68 -2.90 -19.04
CA GLY A 17 19.59 -2.27 -18.31
C GLY A 17 18.35 -2.27 -19.17
N ASP A 18 17.34 -3.03 -18.74
CA ASP A 18 15.90 -2.98 -19.10
C ASP A 18 15.28 -4.32 -19.55
N ASP A 19 16.03 -5.42 -19.70
CA ASP A 19 15.46 -6.71 -20.14
C ASP A 19 14.64 -7.47 -19.06
N ASP A 20 14.91 -7.26 -17.76
CA ASP A 20 14.25 -8.03 -16.67
C ASP A 20 12.81 -7.56 -16.37
N ASP A 21 12.47 -6.30 -16.67
CA ASP A 21 11.15 -5.74 -16.39
C ASP A 21 10.11 -6.13 -17.46
N ASP A 22 10.52 -6.22 -18.73
CA ASP A 22 9.65 -6.63 -19.85
C ASP A 22 9.19 -8.10 -19.72
N ASP A 23 10.07 -9.00 -19.27
CA ASP A 23 9.73 -10.42 -19.06
C ASP A 23 8.75 -10.61 -17.88
N ARG A 24 8.83 -9.76 -16.85
CA ARG A 24 7.94 -9.83 -15.68
C ARG A 24 6.53 -9.37 -16.02
N ASP A 25 6.41 -8.35 -16.87
CA ASP A 25 5.13 -7.83 -17.36
C ASP A 25 4.43 -8.82 -18.31
N ASP A 26 5.16 -9.57 -19.15
CA ASP A 26 4.60 -10.64 -19.99
C ASP A 26 3.97 -11.77 -19.14
N VAL A 27 4.69 -12.21 -18.10
CA VAL A 27 4.19 -13.27 -17.20
C VAL A 27 2.93 -12.82 -16.46
N LEU A 28 2.91 -11.62 -15.89
CA LEU A 28 1.73 -11.07 -15.19
C LEU A 28 0.51 -10.97 -16.11
N SER A 29 0.71 -10.51 -17.34
CA SER A 29 -0.34 -10.43 -18.36
C SER A 29 -0.93 -11.82 -18.68
N ARG A 30 -0.07 -12.84 -18.83
CA ARG A 30 -0.46 -14.23 -19.12
C ARG A 30 -1.10 -14.95 -17.94
N VAL A 31 -0.74 -14.59 -16.71
CA VAL A 31 -1.45 -15.06 -15.51
C VAL A 31 -2.86 -14.48 -15.49
N LEU A 32 -2.99 -13.17 -15.73
CA LEU A 32 -4.26 -12.45 -15.69
C LEU A 32 -5.24 -12.89 -16.79
N SER A 33 -4.75 -13.29 -17.96
CA SER A 33 -5.59 -13.83 -19.04
C SER A 33 -6.06 -15.27 -18.78
N GLY A 34 -5.56 -15.92 -17.72
CA GLY A 34 -5.88 -17.32 -17.39
C GLY A 34 -5.25 -18.33 -18.35
N GLU A 35 -4.41 -17.89 -19.28
CA GLU A 35 -3.71 -18.75 -20.24
C GLU A 35 -2.83 -19.79 -19.54
N ILE A 36 -2.19 -19.38 -18.45
CA ILE A 36 -1.31 -20.26 -17.67
C ILE A 36 -2.12 -21.36 -16.95
N MET A 37 -3.30 -21.06 -16.42
CA MET A 37 -4.09 -22.04 -15.65
C MET A 37 -4.53 -23.25 -16.49
N ASN A 38 -4.75 -23.05 -17.79
CA ASN A 38 -5.13 -24.14 -18.71
C ASN A 38 -3.96 -25.07 -19.07
N THR A 39 -2.74 -24.73 -18.65
CA THR A 39 -1.52 -25.49 -19.00
C THR A 39 -0.94 -26.28 -17.82
N LEU A 40 -1.46 -26.06 -16.60
CA LEU A 40 -0.99 -26.73 -15.39
C LEU A 40 -1.63 -28.11 -15.24
N SER A 41 -0.88 -29.04 -14.65
CA SER A 41 -1.40 -30.36 -14.33
C SER A 41 -2.26 -30.31 -13.06
N ASP A 42 -3.24 -31.22 -12.93
CA ASP A 42 -4.06 -31.34 -11.71
C ASP A 42 -3.26 -31.36 -10.39
N PRO A 43 -2.13 -32.10 -10.25
CA PRO A 43 -1.35 -32.05 -9.01
C PRO A 43 -0.69 -30.68 -8.77
N ASP A 44 -0.26 -29.96 -9.82
CA ASP A 44 0.30 -28.62 -9.67
C ASP A 44 -0.78 -27.62 -9.25
N LEU A 45 -2.00 -27.73 -9.82
CA LEU A 45 -3.14 -26.92 -9.42
C LEU A 45 -3.51 -27.13 -7.95
N LEU A 46 -3.54 -28.38 -7.48
CA LEU A 46 -3.79 -28.69 -6.07
C LEU A 46 -2.69 -28.16 -5.14
N ALA A 47 -1.43 -28.20 -5.58
CA ALA A 47 -0.32 -27.63 -4.80
C ALA A 47 -0.46 -26.11 -4.68
N VAL A 48 -0.72 -25.41 -5.78
CA VAL A 48 -0.93 -23.95 -5.81
C VAL A 48 -2.16 -23.56 -4.99
N GLU A 49 -3.25 -24.32 -5.05
CA GLU A 49 -4.44 -24.10 -4.22
C GLU A 49 -4.11 -24.22 -2.72
N ALA A 50 -3.38 -25.28 -2.34
CA ALA A 50 -2.97 -25.49 -0.95
C ALA A 50 -2.05 -24.36 -0.45
N ASP A 51 -1.06 -23.94 -1.24
CA ASP A 51 -0.17 -22.84 -0.90
C ASP A 51 -0.93 -21.52 -0.77
N THR A 52 -1.81 -21.22 -1.72
CA THR A 52 -2.66 -20.02 -1.68
C THR A 52 -3.54 -20.00 -0.43
N TYR A 53 -4.15 -21.13 -0.08
CA TYR A 53 -4.97 -21.29 1.12
C TYR A 53 -4.16 -21.00 2.40
N TRP A 54 -2.96 -21.55 2.51
CA TRP A 54 -2.13 -21.36 3.70
C TRP A 54 -1.53 -19.97 3.80
N CYS A 55 -1.12 -19.37 2.69
CA CYS A 55 -0.69 -17.97 2.63
C CYS A 55 -1.82 -17.04 3.07
N LEU A 56 -3.03 -17.21 2.52
CA LEU A 56 -4.18 -16.40 2.91
C LEU A 56 -4.55 -16.62 4.38
N THR A 57 -4.59 -17.86 4.85
CA THR A 57 -4.88 -18.18 6.26
C THR A 57 -3.88 -17.51 7.19
N SER A 58 -2.59 -17.53 6.82
CA SER A 58 -1.53 -16.91 7.62
C SER A 58 -1.68 -15.39 7.66
N LEU A 59 -1.97 -14.75 6.52
CA LEU A 59 -2.24 -13.32 6.44
C LEU A 59 -3.44 -12.93 7.31
N LEU A 60 -4.57 -13.63 7.13
CA LEU A 60 -5.81 -13.35 7.87
C LEU A 60 -5.69 -13.62 9.37
N SER A 61 -4.73 -14.45 9.79
CA SER A 61 -4.56 -14.83 11.20
C SER A 61 -4.29 -13.63 12.13
N GLY A 62 -3.70 -12.53 11.62
CA GLY A 62 -3.48 -11.32 12.41
C GLY A 62 -4.51 -10.22 12.23
N ILE A 63 -5.44 -10.34 11.28
CA ILE A 63 -6.51 -9.37 11.01
C ILE A 63 -7.91 -9.98 11.13
N GLN A 64 -8.07 -10.97 12.02
CA GLN A 64 -9.31 -11.74 12.14
C GLN A 64 -10.52 -10.86 12.46
N ASP A 65 -10.32 -9.84 13.29
CA ASP A 65 -11.36 -8.92 13.73
C ASP A 65 -11.85 -7.98 12.61
N HIS A 66 -11.17 -7.94 11.45
CA HIS A 66 -11.69 -7.30 10.24
C HIS A 66 -12.92 -8.03 9.67
N TYR A 67 -13.02 -9.34 9.91
CA TYR A 67 -14.03 -10.20 9.28
C TYR A 67 -15.04 -10.77 10.29
N THR A 68 -14.96 -10.35 11.55
CA THR A 68 -15.98 -10.64 12.57
C THR A 68 -17.19 -9.70 12.43
N ALA A 69 -18.27 -9.99 13.16
CA ALA A 69 -19.44 -9.13 13.21
C ALA A 69 -19.06 -7.68 13.53
N ASP A 70 -19.66 -6.72 12.83
CA ASP A 70 -19.42 -5.28 12.93
C ASP A 70 -18.00 -4.80 12.55
N GLN A 71 -17.09 -5.72 12.20
CA GLN A 71 -15.74 -5.44 11.70
C GLN A 71 -14.94 -4.40 12.52
N PRO A 72 -14.80 -4.60 13.84
CA PRO A 72 -14.18 -3.61 14.74
C PRO A 72 -12.73 -3.27 14.35
N GLY A 73 -11.97 -4.21 13.76
CA GLY A 73 -10.60 -3.94 13.31
C GLY A 73 -10.54 -2.89 12.20
N VAL A 74 -11.37 -3.06 11.17
CA VAL A 74 -11.50 -2.09 10.06
C VAL A 74 -11.88 -0.70 10.59
N GLN A 75 -12.83 -0.62 11.52
CA GLN A 75 -13.24 0.66 12.11
C GLN A 75 -12.08 1.33 12.86
N ARG A 76 -11.27 0.56 13.62
CA ARG A 76 -10.09 1.08 14.31
C ARG A 76 -9.04 1.62 13.33
N MET A 77 -8.77 0.92 12.24
CA MET A 77 -7.83 1.40 11.21
C MET A 77 -8.30 2.70 10.57
N VAL A 78 -9.59 2.82 10.25
CA VAL A 78 -10.17 4.05 9.70
C VAL A 78 -10.05 5.22 10.67
N LEU A 79 -10.30 5.00 11.97
CA LEU A 79 -10.12 6.03 12.99
C LEU A 79 -8.65 6.45 13.11
N ARG A 80 -7.73 5.47 13.16
CA ARG A 80 -6.29 5.73 13.21
C ARG A 80 -5.82 6.51 11.99
N LEU A 81 -6.32 6.19 10.79
CA LEU A 81 -6.06 6.95 9.57
C LEU A 81 -6.52 8.40 9.70
N SER A 82 -7.75 8.63 10.19
CA SER A 82 -8.29 9.98 10.39
C SER A 82 -7.43 10.80 11.36
N GLU A 83 -6.98 10.20 12.46
CA GLU A 83 -6.12 10.85 13.44
C GLU A 83 -4.73 11.16 12.85
N LEU A 84 -4.14 10.19 12.17
CA LEU A 84 -2.83 10.32 11.54
C LEU A 84 -2.81 11.42 10.48
N VAL A 85 -3.78 11.44 9.57
CA VAL A 85 -3.90 12.49 8.54
C VAL A 85 -4.16 13.85 9.17
N SER A 86 -4.95 13.93 10.25
CA SER A 86 -5.14 15.20 10.98
C SER A 86 -3.85 15.77 11.58
N ARG A 87 -2.88 14.90 11.91
CA ARG A 87 -1.56 15.30 12.43
C ARG A 87 -0.57 15.64 11.33
N ILE A 88 -0.60 14.91 10.21
CA ILE A 88 0.31 15.11 9.07
C ILE A 88 -0.13 16.32 8.22
N ASP A 89 -1.40 16.36 7.84
CA ASP A 89 -2.00 17.38 6.99
C ASP A 89 -3.37 17.81 7.54
N GLY A 90 -3.33 18.63 8.59
CA GLY A 90 -4.55 19.15 9.22
C GLY A 90 -5.41 20.00 8.28
N ALA A 91 -4.83 20.59 7.23
CA ALA A 91 -5.58 21.38 6.27
C ALA A 91 -6.43 20.48 5.35
N LEU A 92 -5.86 19.36 4.90
CA LEU A 92 -6.61 18.30 4.20
C LEU A 92 -7.74 17.74 5.07
N ALA A 93 -7.44 17.34 6.31
CA ALA A 93 -8.43 16.78 7.22
C ALA A 93 -9.57 17.77 7.53
N SER A 94 -9.24 19.06 7.70
CA SER A 94 -10.23 20.12 7.90
C SER A 94 -11.12 20.32 6.68
N HIS A 95 -10.55 20.26 5.47
CA HIS A 95 -11.29 20.38 4.21
C HIS A 95 -12.27 19.22 3.99
N LEU A 96 -11.84 17.97 4.22
CA LEU A 96 -12.74 16.81 4.14
C LEU A 96 -13.94 16.99 5.08
N ARG A 97 -13.68 17.47 6.30
CA ARG A 97 -14.72 17.74 7.30
C ARG A 97 -15.65 18.88 6.90
N SER A 98 -15.12 20.00 6.36
CA SER A 98 -15.94 21.14 5.94
C SER A 98 -16.85 20.78 4.76
N GLN A 99 -16.40 19.87 3.89
CA GLN A 99 -17.18 19.32 2.79
C GLN A 99 -18.13 18.19 3.25
N GLY A 100 -18.08 17.76 4.51
CA GLY A 100 -18.96 16.71 5.04
C GLY A 100 -18.56 15.28 4.62
N VAL A 101 -17.36 15.10 4.06
CA VAL A 101 -16.82 13.78 3.72
C VAL A 101 -16.17 13.15 4.95
N GLN A 102 -16.68 11.98 5.33
CA GLN A 102 -16.17 11.22 6.47
C GLN A 102 -15.19 10.15 5.99
N PHE A 103 -14.11 9.92 6.75
CA PHE A 103 -13.11 8.89 6.42
C PHE A 103 -13.74 7.52 6.18
N LEU A 104 -14.76 7.14 6.96
CA LEU A 104 -15.45 5.86 6.81
C LEU A 104 -16.06 5.65 5.41
N GLN A 105 -16.47 6.72 4.71
CA GLN A 105 -17.14 6.61 3.41
C GLN A 105 -16.22 6.14 2.27
N PHE A 106 -14.91 6.34 2.39
CA PHE A 106 -13.93 5.90 1.39
C PHE A 106 -12.92 4.90 1.97
N ALA A 107 -12.38 5.19 3.16
CA ALA A 107 -11.30 4.41 3.75
C ALA A 107 -11.77 3.03 4.24
N PHE A 108 -13.06 2.81 4.48
CA PHE A 108 -13.55 1.47 4.81
C PHE A 108 -13.16 0.44 3.74
N ARG A 109 -13.32 0.80 2.46
CA ARG A 109 -12.91 -0.05 1.33
C ARG A 109 -11.40 -0.22 1.29
N TRP A 110 -10.64 0.84 1.57
CA TRP A 110 -9.18 0.80 1.58
C TRP A 110 -8.67 -0.19 2.62
N MET A 111 -9.19 -0.14 3.85
CA MET A 111 -8.79 -1.05 4.93
C MET A 111 -9.30 -2.48 4.71
N ASN A 112 -10.56 -2.64 4.32
CA ASN A 112 -11.17 -3.97 4.17
C ASN A 112 -10.59 -4.74 2.95
N CYS A 113 -10.18 -4.02 1.90
CA CYS A 113 -9.60 -4.62 0.71
C CYS A 113 -8.10 -4.34 0.59
N LEU A 114 -7.45 -3.81 1.62
CA LEU A 114 -5.99 -3.57 1.64
C LEU A 114 -5.49 -2.83 0.40
N LEU A 115 -6.25 -1.83 -0.04
CA LEU A 115 -6.05 -1.04 -1.27
C LEU A 115 -6.07 -1.83 -2.60
N LEU A 116 -6.42 -3.13 -2.62
CA LEU A 116 -6.53 -3.92 -3.86
C LEU A 116 -7.51 -3.33 -4.89
N ARG A 117 -8.45 -2.51 -4.44
CA ARG A 117 -9.46 -1.85 -5.28
C ARG A 117 -9.01 -0.51 -5.85
N GLU A 118 -7.90 0.03 -5.35
CA GLU A 118 -7.37 1.34 -5.72
C GLU A 118 -6.11 1.24 -6.57
N PHE A 119 -5.57 0.06 -6.83
CA PHE A 119 -4.35 -0.12 -7.62
C PHE A 119 -4.50 -1.25 -8.63
N ASN A 120 -3.73 -1.20 -9.72
CA ASN A 120 -3.59 -2.35 -10.61
C ASN A 120 -2.82 -3.49 -9.89
N LEU A 121 -2.93 -4.73 -10.39
CA LEU A 121 -2.38 -5.90 -9.71
C LEU A 121 -0.85 -5.81 -9.52
N ARG A 122 -0.12 -5.26 -10.50
CA ARG A 122 1.35 -5.10 -10.40
C ARG A 122 1.71 -4.24 -9.20
N CYS A 123 1.08 -3.08 -9.06
CA CYS A 123 1.25 -2.21 -7.90
C CYS A 123 0.85 -2.88 -6.59
N VAL A 124 -0.23 -3.66 -6.57
CA VAL A 124 -0.66 -4.41 -5.37
C VAL A 124 0.40 -5.41 -4.94
N VAL A 125 0.96 -6.20 -5.88
CA VAL A 125 2.02 -7.17 -5.57
C VAL A 125 3.22 -6.44 -4.97
N ARG A 126 3.64 -5.31 -5.56
CA ARG A 126 4.78 -4.52 -5.05
C ARG A 126 4.52 -3.91 -3.67
N LEU A 127 3.29 -3.49 -3.38
CA LEU A 127 2.83 -3.07 -2.05
C LEU A 127 2.93 -4.22 -1.04
N TRP A 128 2.47 -5.40 -1.43
CA TRP A 128 2.47 -6.59 -0.58
C TRP A 128 3.87 -7.12 -0.31
N ASP A 129 4.81 -7.00 -1.25
CA ASP A 129 6.23 -7.30 -1.02
C ASP A 129 6.78 -6.51 0.17
N ALA A 130 6.44 -5.22 0.27
CA ALA A 130 6.83 -4.38 1.40
C ALA A 130 6.09 -4.78 2.69
N TYR A 131 4.77 -5.03 2.61
CA TYR A 131 3.97 -5.39 3.77
C TYR A 131 4.40 -6.71 4.42
N LEU A 132 4.80 -7.69 3.62
CA LEU A 132 5.29 -8.98 4.11
C LEU A 132 6.74 -8.91 4.63
N SER A 133 7.47 -7.86 4.26
CA SER A 133 8.85 -7.62 4.71
C SER A 133 8.91 -6.81 6.01
N GLU A 134 7.85 -6.09 6.36
CA GLU A 134 7.76 -5.35 7.61
C GLU A 134 7.56 -6.31 8.80
N ASP A 135 8.63 -6.54 9.55
CA ASP A 135 8.58 -7.32 10.78
C ASP A 135 7.87 -6.50 11.87
N GLY A 136 6.66 -6.92 12.26
CA GLY A 136 5.88 -6.34 13.37
C GLY A 136 6.46 -6.56 14.77
N GLY A 137 7.80 -6.49 14.92
CA GLY A 137 8.53 -6.49 16.19
C GLY A 137 8.41 -7.77 17.04
N GLY A 138 7.82 -8.85 16.50
CA GLY A 138 7.57 -10.09 17.23
C GLY A 138 8.05 -11.34 16.50
N VAL A 139 8.11 -12.46 17.22
CA VAL A 139 8.57 -13.76 16.69
C VAL A 139 7.37 -14.62 16.30
N GLY A 140 7.27 -15.01 15.03
CA GLY A 140 6.26 -15.95 14.50
C GLY A 140 5.21 -15.31 13.59
N ALA A 141 4.40 -16.15 12.92
CA ALA A 141 3.45 -15.73 11.88
C ALA A 141 2.41 -14.66 12.34
N ALA A 142 2.07 -14.64 13.62
CA ALA A 142 1.14 -13.66 14.19
C ALA A 142 1.76 -12.26 14.38
N ALA A 143 3.10 -12.14 14.40
CA ALA A 143 3.79 -10.86 14.54
C ALA A 143 3.83 -10.10 13.20
N GLY A 144 4.12 -10.79 12.10
CA GLY A 144 4.13 -10.19 10.76
C GLY A 144 2.78 -9.58 10.39
N ALA A 145 1.67 -10.25 10.76
CA ALA A 145 0.34 -9.75 10.45
C ALA A 145 -0.09 -8.52 11.28
N ARG A 146 0.56 -8.22 12.42
CA ARG A 146 0.34 -6.94 13.14
C ARG A 146 1.15 -5.79 12.55
N GLY A 147 2.39 -6.07 12.11
CA GLY A 147 3.19 -5.10 11.34
C GLY A 147 2.49 -4.72 10.04
N PHE A 148 1.88 -5.69 9.38
CA PHE A 148 1.05 -5.51 8.20
C PHE A 148 -0.08 -4.47 8.39
N GLU A 149 -0.95 -4.64 9.40
CA GLU A 149 -2.07 -3.71 9.67
C GLU A 149 -1.56 -2.31 10.01
N GLU A 150 -0.54 -2.24 10.86
CA GLU A 150 0.04 -0.99 11.32
C GLU A 150 0.65 -0.18 10.17
N PHE A 151 1.49 -0.82 9.35
CA PHE A 151 2.11 -0.18 8.21
C PHE A 151 1.10 0.20 7.13
N HIS A 152 0.03 -0.58 6.95
CA HIS A 152 -1.04 -0.27 6.00
C HIS A 152 -1.72 1.08 6.29
N VAL A 153 -1.90 1.46 7.57
CA VAL A 153 -2.46 2.77 7.93
C VAL A 153 -1.54 3.91 7.49
N TYR A 154 -0.22 3.75 7.63
CA TYR A 154 0.75 4.74 7.16
C TYR A 154 0.77 4.86 5.64
N VAL A 155 0.64 3.75 4.91
CA VAL A 155 0.48 3.79 3.45
C VAL A 155 -0.79 4.51 3.05
N CYS A 156 -1.94 4.22 3.68
CA CYS A 156 -3.19 4.92 3.40
C CYS A 156 -3.09 6.43 3.66
N ALA A 157 -2.36 6.84 4.71
CA ALA A 157 -2.13 8.24 5.03
C ALA A 157 -1.24 8.92 3.99
N ALA A 158 -0.10 8.30 3.62
CA ALA A 158 0.77 8.80 2.57
C ALA A 158 0.02 8.93 1.23
N PHE A 159 -0.76 7.90 0.88
CA PHE A 159 -1.57 7.85 -0.34
C PHE A 159 -2.56 9.00 -0.40
N LEU A 160 -3.33 9.24 0.67
CA LEU A 160 -4.28 10.35 0.71
C LEU A 160 -3.57 11.72 0.68
N CYS A 161 -2.47 11.87 1.41
CA CYS A 161 -1.71 13.13 1.46
C CYS A 161 -1.04 13.48 0.13
N GLN A 162 -0.69 12.49 -0.70
CA GLN A 162 -0.12 12.72 -2.04
C GLN A 162 -1.06 13.53 -2.93
N PHE A 163 -2.37 13.38 -2.76
CA PHE A 163 -3.39 14.12 -3.51
C PHE A 163 -3.92 15.35 -2.76
N SER A 164 -3.30 15.77 -1.65
CA SER A 164 -3.76 16.89 -0.82
C SER A 164 -3.97 18.18 -1.64
N GLY A 165 -3.03 18.48 -2.55
CA GLY A 165 -3.10 19.66 -3.41
C GLY A 165 -4.33 19.69 -4.32
N GLU A 166 -4.72 18.53 -4.86
CA GLU A 166 -5.88 18.39 -5.73
C GLU A 166 -7.18 18.41 -4.92
N VAL A 167 -7.22 17.62 -3.84
CA VAL A 167 -8.39 17.42 -2.99
C VAL A 167 -8.85 18.72 -2.32
N ARG A 168 -7.91 19.56 -1.86
CA ARG A 168 -8.22 20.80 -1.10
C ARG A 168 -8.92 21.88 -1.92
N GLY A 169 -9.05 21.71 -3.23
CA GLY A 169 -9.82 22.59 -4.11
C GLY A 169 -11.21 22.07 -4.48
N MET A 170 -11.56 20.84 -4.09
CA MET A 170 -12.80 20.18 -4.53
C MET A 170 -13.96 20.42 -3.56
N GLU A 171 -15.14 20.70 -4.12
CA GLU A 171 -16.41 20.65 -3.39
C GLU A 171 -16.91 19.19 -3.28
N PHE A 172 -17.88 18.96 -2.39
CA PHE A 172 -18.38 17.62 -2.02
C PHE A 172 -18.56 16.64 -3.19
N ASP A 173 -19.28 17.01 -4.26
CA ASP A 173 -19.58 16.08 -5.36
C ASP A 173 -18.31 15.61 -6.09
N ALA A 174 -17.39 16.55 -6.39
CA ALA A 174 -16.13 16.24 -7.05
C ALA A 174 -15.20 15.45 -6.12
N LEU A 175 -15.14 15.86 -4.85
CA LEU A 175 -14.34 15.21 -3.82
C LEU A 175 -14.80 13.76 -3.58
N PHE A 176 -16.10 13.54 -3.43
CA PHE A 176 -16.66 12.22 -3.21
C PHE A 176 -16.41 11.33 -4.43
N GLY A 177 -16.60 11.85 -5.64
CA GLY A 177 -16.26 11.14 -6.88
C GLY A 177 -14.78 10.75 -6.94
N PHE A 178 -13.89 11.68 -6.59
CA PHE A 178 -12.44 11.46 -6.55
C PHE A 178 -12.07 10.35 -5.57
N MET A 179 -12.59 10.39 -4.34
CA MET A 179 -12.31 9.36 -3.32
C MET A 179 -12.80 7.96 -3.71
N GLN A 180 -13.83 7.86 -4.55
CA GLN A 180 -14.33 6.58 -5.04
C GLN A 180 -13.49 6.01 -6.19
N SER A 181 -12.71 6.84 -6.87
CA SER A 181 -11.91 6.49 -8.04
C SER A 181 -10.61 7.28 -8.06
N MET A 182 -9.68 6.90 -7.19
CA MET A 182 -8.36 7.52 -7.11
C MET A 182 -7.60 7.36 -8.45
N PRO A 183 -6.85 8.38 -8.91
CA PRO A 183 -6.21 8.38 -10.23
C PRO A 183 -4.89 7.59 -10.23
N THR A 184 -5.00 6.27 -10.10
CA THR A 184 -3.86 5.32 -9.98
C THR A 184 -3.73 4.37 -11.17
N ALA A 185 -4.54 4.57 -12.22
CA ALA A 185 -4.59 3.67 -13.37
C ALA A 185 -3.23 3.51 -14.06
N ASP A 186 -2.49 4.62 -14.16
CA ASP A 186 -1.18 4.70 -14.84
C ASP A 186 0.00 4.51 -13.87
N TRP A 187 -0.24 4.13 -12.61
CA TRP A 187 0.85 3.89 -11.66
C TRP A 187 1.61 2.61 -11.98
N GLY A 188 2.93 2.67 -11.83
CA GLY A 188 3.83 1.53 -11.89
C GLY A 188 4.63 1.37 -10.59
N ASP A 189 5.77 0.67 -10.70
CA ASP A 189 6.60 0.35 -9.54
C ASP A 189 7.23 1.61 -8.91
N GLY A 190 7.57 2.63 -9.72
CA GLY A 190 8.17 3.88 -9.25
C GLY A 190 7.24 4.70 -8.34
N GLU A 191 5.97 4.87 -8.72
CA GLU A 191 5.00 5.58 -7.88
C GLU A 191 4.75 4.82 -6.56
N VAL A 192 4.68 3.49 -6.62
CA VAL A 192 4.51 2.65 -5.43
C VAL A 192 5.73 2.74 -4.51
N GLU A 193 6.95 2.76 -5.04
CA GLU A 193 8.17 2.90 -4.25
C GLU A 193 8.23 4.25 -3.52
N ILE A 194 7.84 5.33 -4.20
CA ILE A 194 7.74 6.66 -3.57
C ILE A 194 6.69 6.63 -2.45
N LEU A 195 5.53 6.04 -2.69
CA LEU A 195 4.46 5.91 -1.70
C LEU A 195 4.94 5.13 -0.46
N LEU A 196 5.58 3.98 -0.66
CA LEU A 196 6.13 3.15 0.41
C LEU A 196 7.23 3.88 1.19
N SER A 197 8.10 4.62 0.50
CA SER A 197 9.15 5.41 1.13
C SER A 197 8.58 6.50 2.04
N GLN A 198 7.55 7.20 1.58
CA GLN A 198 6.84 8.19 2.40
C GLN A 198 6.16 7.54 3.60
N ALA A 199 5.49 6.41 3.40
CA ALA A 199 4.83 5.67 4.48
C ALA A 199 5.83 5.21 5.55
N PHE A 200 7.01 4.74 5.17
CA PHE A 200 8.06 4.33 6.10
C PHE A 200 8.63 5.51 6.89
N VAL A 201 8.81 6.68 6.25
CA VAL A 201 9.18 7.89 6.97
C VAL A 201 8.08 8.29 7.97
N LEU A 202 6.80 8.17 7.59
CA LEU A 202 5.70 8.44 8.50
C LEU A 202 5.65 7.45 9.66
N SER A 203 5.84 6.15 9.44
CA SER A 203 5.83 5.15 10.52
C SER A 203 6.90 5.48 11.56
N THR A 204 8.15 5.70 11.12
CA THR A 204 9.26 6.03 12.02
C THR A 204 9.07 7.34 12.80
N LEU A 205 8.44 8.36 12.21
CA LEU A 205 8.16 9.63 12.88
C LEU A 205 7.04 9.53 13.92
N PHE A 206 6.03 8.69 13.66
CA PHE A 206 4.79 8.68 14.43
C PHE A 206 4.63 7.48 15.37
N GLU A 207 5.36 6.37 15.18
CA GLU A 207 5.38 5.21 16.11
C GLU A 207 5.73 5.60 17.55
N GLY A 208 6.67 6.54 17.75
CA GLY A 208 7.08 7.01 19.07
C GLY A 208 6.06 7.94 19.77
N SER A 209 5.01 8.36 19.07
CA SER A 209 4.03 9.33 19.59
C SER A 209 2.88 8.70 20.37
N ASP A 210 2.58 7.42 20.13
CA ASP A 210 1.45 6.72 20.75
C ASP A 210 1.73 6.38 22.24
N ALA A 211 3.00 6.40 22.68
CA ALA A 211 3.39 6.19 24.08
C ALA A 211 2.91 7.31 25.04
N HIS A 212 2.60 8.51 24.52
CA HIS A 212 2.16 9.63 25.35
C HIS A 212 0.67 9.60 25.72
N LEU A 213 -0.12 8.72 25.10
CA LEU A 213 -1.57 8.63 25.31
C LEU A 213 -1.97 7.64 26.42
N ILE A 214 -1.04 6.81 26.90
CA ILE A 214 -1.30 5.81 27.96
C ILE A 214 -0.89 6.35 29.36
N GLY A 215 -0.08 7.42 29.43
CA GLY A 215 0.47 7.94 30.70
C GLY A 215 -0.26 9.13 31.34
N GLY A 216 -1.29 9.69 30.71
CA GLY A 216 -1.89 10.98 31.13
C GLY A 216 -3.12 10.91 32.05
N GLY A 217 -3.61 9.72 32.41
CA GLY A 217 -4.92 9.52 33.06
C GLY A 217 -4.88 9.29 34.58
N GLY A 218 -3.96 9.90 35.31
CA GLY A 218 -3.73 9.61 36.74
C GLY A 218 -3.58 10.84 37.64
N GLY A 219 -4.40 11.87 37.45
CA GLY A 219 -4.45 13.04 38.33
C GLY A 219 -5.87 13.30 38.81
N GLY A 220 -6.32 12.56 39.82
CA GLY A 220 -7.61 12.82 40.48
C GLY A 220 -7.53 14.07 41.39
N PRO A 221 -8.57 14.92 41.44
CA PRO A 221 -8.69 15.95 42.45
C PRO A 221 -9.48 15.44 43.66
N GLY A 222 -8.97 15.67 44.88
CA GLY A 222 -9.69 15.49 46.14
C GLY A 222 -9.08 14.47 47.08
#